data_AF-A0A1M5MDF1-F1
#
_entry.id   AF-A0A1M5MDF1-F1
#
_cell.length_a   1.000
_cell.length_b   1.000
_cell.length_c   1.000
_cell.angle_alpha   90.00
_cell.angle_beta   90.00
_cell.angle_gamma   90.00
#
_symmetry.space_group_name_H-M   'P 1'
#
loop_
_entity.id
_entity.type
_entity.pdbx_description
1 polymer ?
#
loop_
_entity_poly.entity_id
_entity_poly.type
_entity_poly.pdbx_seq_one_letter_code
_entity_poly.pdbx_strand_id
1 'polypeptide(L)'
;MKKYLILLIVILSLSSCGSNTTIVNSWRDPKITVAQEHFKKVLVVALVKDEASRRIAENRIAASNPIFKTSYQYLNETTKQLTQEQKLKILQDENFDGVVTMRLVSTEKETTYVPGSYTGMYYGGFDGLYSGMYGYGFGNWYGMY
;
A
#
# COMPACT_ATOMS: atom_id res chain seq x y z
N MET A 1 17.59 37.78 -15.49
CA MET A 1 18.47 36.59 -15.39
C MET A 1 18.21 35.78 -14.12
N LYS A 2 18.27 36.36 -12.90
CA LYS A 2 18.04 35.64 -11.62
C LYS A 2 16.65 34.97 -11.48
N LYS A 3 15.60 35.57 -12.05
CA LYS A 3 14.22 35.02 -12.04
C LYS A 3 14.08 33.73 -12.87
N TYR A 4 14.80 33.62 -13.99
CA TYR A 4 14.80 32.43 -14.84
C TYR A 4 15.57 31.28 -14.19
N LEU A 5 16.62 31.60 -13.42
CA LEU A 5 17.40 30.62 -12.67
C LEU A 5 16.58 29.99 -11.52
N ILE A 6 15.77 30.80 -10.80
CA ILE A 6 14.85 30.29 -9.77
C ILE A 6 13.78 29.38 -10.38
N LEU A 7 13.22 29.76 -11.54
CA LEU A 7 12.23 28.94 -12.24
C LEU A 7 12.79 27.57 -12.66
N LEU A 8 14.04 27.54 -13.14
CA LEU A 8 14.73 26.31 -13.53
C LEU A 8 14.96 25.37 -12.33
N ILE A 9 15.28 25.92 -11.16
CA ILE A 9 15.50 25.14 -9.92
C ILE A 9 14.19 24.52 -9.42
N VAL A 10 13.07 25.26 -9.50
CA VAL A 10 11.74 24.74 -9.13
C VAL A 10 11.33 23.58 -10.03
N ILE A 11 11.57 23.69 -11.34
CA ILE A 11 11.26 22.61 -12.30
C ILE A 11 12.10 21.36 -12.01
N LEU A 12 13.40 21.49 -11.72
CA LEU A 12 14.25 20.34 -11.37
C LEU A 12 13.82 19.65 -10.06
N SER A 13 13.32 20.40 -9.09
CA SER A 13 12.87 19.83 -7.80
C SER A 13 11.61 18.98 -7.92
N LEU A 14 10.78 19.19 -8.95
CA LEU A 14 9.54 18.44 -9.19
C LEU A 14 9.78 17.07 -9.86
N SER A 15 10.94 16.85 -10.49
CA SER A 15 11.28 15.60 -11.18
C SER A 15 11.69 14.43 -10.28
N SER A 16 11.87 14.64 -8.97
CA SER A 16 12.41 13.61 -8.06
C SER A 16 11.36 12.65 -7.48
N CYS A 17 10.07 12.79 -7.80
CA CYS A 17 9.00 12.00 -7.19
C CYS A 17 8.55 10.79 -8.05
N GLY A 18 9.45 10.21 -8.85
CA GLY A 18 9.15 9.04 -9.67
C GLY A 18 9.24 7.73 -8.87
N SER A 19 8.16 6.96 -8.82
CA SER A 19 8.17 5.60 -8.28
C SER A 19 8.92 4.65 -9.22
N ASN A 20 10.01 4.03 -8.76
CA ASN A 20 10.82 3.05 -9.50
C ASN A 20 10.19 1.63 -9.55
N THR A 21 8.89 1.52 -9.76
CA THR A 21 8.25 0.22 -10.00
C THR A 21 8.23 -0.07 -11.49
N THR A 22 9.12 -0.95 -11.94
CA THR A 22 9.20 -1.39 -13.34
C THR A 22 8.54 -2.76 -13.51
N ILE A 23 7.74 -2.92 -14.56
CA ILE A 23 7.24 -4.24 -14.96
C ILE A 23 8.42 -5.02 -15.55
N VAL A 24 8.89 -6.05 -14.84
CA VAL A 24 10.05 -6.86 -15.27
C VAL A 24 9.72 -7.89 -16.34
N ASN A 25 8.47 -8.36 -16.39
CA ASN A 25 8.02 -9.33 -17.38
C ASN A 25 6.48 -9.26 -17.51
N SER A 26 5.99 -9.22 -18.73
CA SER A 26 4.56 -9.36 -19.04
C SER A 26 4.43 -10.30 -20.22
N TRP A 27 3.63 -11.35 -20.08
CA TRP A 27 3.34 -12.28 -21.15
C TRP A 27 1.87 -12.19 -21.54
N ARG A 28 1.60 -12.19 -22.84
CA ARG A 28 0.27 -12.27 -23.43
C ARG A 28 0.34 -13.14 -24.67
N ASP A 29 -0.67 -13.98 -24.89
CA ASP A 29 -0.76 -14.79 -26.11
C ASP A 29 -0.91 -13.86 -27.34
N PRO A 30 -0.01 -13.95 -28.33
CA PRO A 30 -0.04 -13.11 -29.53
C PRO A 30 -1.27 -13.35 -30.44
N LYS A 31 -1.97 -14.49 -30.29
CA LYS A 31 -3.17 -14.82 -31.07
C LYS A 31 -4.45 -14.22 -30.48
N ILE A 32 -4.39 -13.67 -29.27
CA ILE A 32 -5.56 -13.18 -28.54
C ILE A 32 -5.68 -11.66 -28.73
N THR A 33 -6.49 -11.29 -29.73
CA THR A 33 -6.93 -9.91 -30.03
C THR A 33 -8.10 -9.47 -29.13
N VAL A 34 -8.05 -9.76 -27.84
CA VAL A 34 -9.02 -9.20 -26.88
C VAL A 34 -8.70 -7.73 -26.68
N ALA A 35 -9.25 -6.89 -27.55
CA ALA A 35 -9.34 -5.45 -27.35
C ALA A 35 -10.45 -5.21 -26.33
N GLN A 36 -10.07 -5.08 -25.06
CA GLN A 36 -10.95 -4.65 -23.97
C GLN A 36 -12.13 -5.60 -23.68
N GLU A 37 -11.83 -6.75 -23.07
CA GLU A 37 -12.85 -7.43 -22.28
C GLU A 37 -13.28 -6.51 -21.13
N HIS A 38 -14.53 -6.05 -21.19
CA HIS A 38 -15.14 -5.28 -20.11
C HIS A 38 -15.55 -6.24 -19.00
N PHE A 39 -14.59 -6.58 -18.13
CA PHE A 39 -14.88 -7.31 -16.91
C PHE A 39 -15.86 -6.54 -16.02
N LYS A 40 -16.90 -7.23 -15.57
CA LYS A 40 -17.97 -6.74 -14.70
C LYS A 40 -17.78 -7.25 -13.27
N LYS A 41 -17.22 -8.45 -13.08
CA LYS A 41 -17.05 -9.06 -11.75
C LYS A 41 -15.83 -9.97 -11.70
N VAL A 42 -14.75 -9.43 -11.11
CA VAL A 42 -13.44 -10.08 -11.06
C VAL A 42 -13.14 -10.54 -9.65
N LEU A 43 -12.78 -11.81 -9.50
CA LEU A 43 -12.34 -12.36 -8.22
C LEU A 43 -10.86 -12.03 -7.97
N VAL A 44 -10.53 -11.53 -6.79
CA VAL A 44 -9.16 -11.26 -6.36
C VAL A 44 -8.74 -12.29 -5.33
N VAL A 45 -7.68 -13.03 -5.61
CA VAL A 45 -7.16 -14.12 -4.77
C VAL A 45 -5.72 -13.85 -4.38
N ALA A 46 -5.47 -13.67 -3.09
CA ALA A 46 -4.12 -13.58 -2.53
C ALA A 46 -3.67 -14.91 -1.93
N LEU A 47 -2.68 -15.54 -2.56
CA LEU A 47 -2.07 -16.79 -2.12
C LEU A 47 -1.02 -16.52 -1.04
N VAL A 48 -1.51 -16.21 0.16
CA VAL A 48 -0.69 -16.00 1.37
C VAL A 48 -1.20 -16.88 2.51
N LYS A 49 -0.31 -17.29 3.41
CA LYS A 49 -0.64 -18.22 4.51
C LYS A 49 -1.49 -17.58 5.61
N ASP A 50 -1.24 -16.30 5.87
CA ASP A 50 -1.88 -15.55 6.95
C ASP A 50 -3.20 -14.90 6.48
N GLU A 51 -4.26 -15.12 7.23
CA GLU A 51 -5.61 -14.65 6.90
C GLU A 51 -5.73 -13.12 6.96
N ALA A 52 -5.07 -12.48 7.93
CA ALA A 52 -5.10 -11.03 8.08
C ALA A 52 -4.40 -10.35 6.89
N SER A 53 -3.21 -10.85 6.52
CA SER A 53 -2.44 -10.41 5.36
C SER A 53 -3.22 -10.64 4.06
N ARG A 54 -3.90 -11.79 3.92
CA ARG A 54 -4.78 -12.09 2.78
C ARG A 54 -5.86 -11.01 2.63
N ARG A 55 -6.58 -10.73 3.72
CA ARG A 55 -7.66 -9.72 3.72
C ARG A 55 -7.15 -8.33 3.39
N ILE A 56 -6.01 -7.92 3.97
CA ILE A 56 -5.42 -6.60 3.69
C ILE A 56 -5.03 -6.47 2.21
N ALA A 57 -4.36 -7.48 1.65
CA ALA A 57 -3.93 -7.49 0.26
C ALA A 57 -5.13 -7.45 -0.70
N GLU A 58 -6.11 -8.34 -0.51
CA GLU A 58 -7.30 -8.39 -1.36
C GLU A 58 -8.14 -7.13 -1.25
N ASN A 59 -8.34 -6.58 -0.04
CA ASN A 59 -9.07 -5.32 0.15
C ASN A 59 -8.40 -4.15 -0.53
N ARG A 60 -7.07 -4.06 -0.49
CA ARG A 60 -6.34 -2.98 -1.15
C ARG A 60 -6.53 -2.98 -2.66
N ILE A 61 -6.64 -4.16 -3.26
CA ILE A 61 -6.91 -4.30 -4.70
C ILE A 61 -8.40 -4.06 -4.98
N ALA A 62 -9.29 -4.61 -4.16
CA ALA A 62 -10.73 -4.38 -4.30
C ALA A 62 -11.12 -2.91 -4.17
N ALA A 63 -10.40 -2.14 -3.35
CA ALA A 63 -10.59 -0.70 -3.21
C ALA A 63 -10.28 0.09 -4.49
N SER A 64 -9.50 -0.46 -5.42
CA SER A 64 -9.16 0.22 -6.68
C SER A 64 -10.30 0.26 -7.69
N ASN A 65 -11.22 -0.71 -7.64
CA ASN A 65 -12.37 -0.77 -8.55
C ASN A 65 -13.50 -1.65 -7.97
N PRO A 66 -14.76 -1.18 -7.97
CA PRO A 66 -15.90 -1.94 -7.43
C PRO A 66 -16.17 -3.30 -8.10
N ILE A 67 -15.66 -3.54 -9.32
CA ILE A 67 -15.80 -4.85 -10.00
C ILE A 67 -15.01 -5.95 -9.30
N PHE A 68 -13.97 -5.59 -8.53
CA PHE A 68 -13.13 -6.53 -7.81
C PHE A 68 -13.81 -7.01 -6.54
N LYS A 69 -13.92 -8.33 -6.39
CA LYS A 69 -14.47 -9.00 -5.21
C LYS A 69 -13.37 -9.84 -4.54
N THR A 70 -13.31 -9.78 -3.23
CA THR A 70 -12.27 -10.45 -2.44
C THR A 70 -12.59 -11.92 -2.25
N SER A 71 -11.62 -12.81 -2.49
CA SER A 71 -11.81 -14.26 -2.35
C SER A 71 -12.21 -14.68 -0.94
N TYR A 72 -11.72 -14.00 0.10
CA TYR A 72 -12.04 -14.35 1.48
C TYR A 72 -13.54 -14.21 1.83
N GLN A 73 -14.33 -13.47 1.06
CA GLN A 73 -15.79 -13.39 1.28
C GLN A 73 -16.48 -14.71 0.92
N TYR A 74 -15.93 -15.45 -0.04
CA TYR A 74 -16.49 -16.69 -0.58
C TYR A 74 -15.72 -17.93 -0.10
N LEU A 75 -14.41 -17.79 0.13
CA LEU A 75 -13.49 -18.85 0.52
C LEU A 75 -12.87 -18.54 1.89
N ASN A 76 -13.69 -18.66 2.93
CA ASN A 76 -13.35 -18.42 4.33
C ASN A 76 -13.23 -19.72 5.15
N GLU A 77 -13.02 -19.58 6.47
CA GLU A 77 -12.91 -20.71 7.39
C GLU A 77 -14.12 -21.65 7.40
N THR A 78 -15.35 -21.16 7.15
CA THR A 78 -16.54 -22.04 7.10
C THR A 78 -16.54 -22.89 5.83
N THR A 79 -16.01 -22.35 4.74
CA THR A 79 -15.86 -23.10 3.47
C THR A 79 -14.63 -24.01 3.44
N LYS A 80 -13.72 -23.90 4.42
CA LYS A 80 -12.45 -24.62 4.43
C LYS A 80 -12.61 -26.13 4.35
N GLN A 81 -13.62 -26.66 5.06
CA GLN A 81 -13.93 -28.09 5.10
C GLN A 81 -14.71 -28.61 3.89
N LEU A 82 -15.17 -27.71 3.00
CA LEU A 82 -15.85 -28.11 1.78
C LEU A 82 -14.88 -28.77 0.80
N THR A 83 -15.42 -29.70 0.02
CA THR A 83 -14.69 -30.32 -1.09
C THR A 83 -14.38 -29.28 -2.17
N GLN A 84 -13.43 -29.61 -3.05
CA GLN A 84 -13.07 -28.73 -4.16
C GLN A 84 -14.28 -28.43 -5.07
N GLU A 85 -15.11 -29.44 -5.33
CA GLU A 85 -16.32 -29.31 -6.16
C GLU A 85 -17.33 -28.35 -5.54
N GLN A 86 -17.52 -28.42 -4.23
CA GLN A 86 -18.41 -27.51 -3.50
C GLN A 86 -17.91 -26.07 -3.53
N LYS A 87 -16.60 -25.87 -3.35
CA LYS A 87 -15.97 -24.54 -3.48
C LYS A 87 -16.09 -23.99 -4.88
N LEU A 88 -15.88 -24.83 -5.89
CA LEU A 88 -16.01 -24.44 -7.29
C LEU A 88 -17.45 -24.03 -7.61
N LYS A 89 -18.44 -24.77 -7.09
CA LYS A 89 -19.85 -24.44 -7.25
C LYS A 89 -20.19 -23.06 -6.67
N ILE A 90 -19.70 -22.73 -5.47
CA ILE A 90 -19.88 -21.39 -4.89
C ILE A 90 -19.36 -20.30 -5.83
N LEU A 91 -18.18 -20.49 -6.42
CA LEU A 91 -17.60 -19.51 -7.33
C LEU A 91 -18.34 -19.44 -8.68
N GLN A 92 -18.84 -20.56 -9.17
CA GLN A 92 -19.64 -20.63 -10.39
C GLN A 92 -20.99 -19.94 -10.22
N ASP A 93 -21.67 -20.16 -9.09
CA ASP A 93 -22.95 -19.53 -8.76
C ASP A 93 -22.81 -18.00 -8.68
N GLU A 94 -21.64 -17.50 -8.29
CA GLU A 94 -21.33 -16.07 -8.25
C GLU A 94 -21.06 -15.42 -9.61
N ASN A 95 -20.89 -16.20 -10.69
CA ASN A 95 -20.70 -15.71 -12.06
C ASN A 95 -19.54 -14.71 -12.23
N PHE A 96 -18.34 -15.05 -11.76
CA PHE A 96 -17.14 -14.26 -12.02
C PHE A 96 -16.72 -14.34 -13.49
N ASP A 97 -16.35 -13.22 -14.09
CA ASP A 97 -15.88 -13.13 -15.49
C ASP A 97 -14.36 -13.00 -15.62
N GLY A 98 -13.67 -12.83 -14.49
CA GLY A 98 -12.21 -12.83 -14.44
C GLY A 98 -11.69 -13.20 -13.06
N VAL A 99 -10.42 -13.61 -13.00
CA VAL A 99 -9.71 -13.87 -11.74
C VAL A 99 -8.33 -13.23 -11.79
N VAL A 100 -8.02 -12.44 -10.76
CA VAL A 100 -6.68 -11.94 -10.48
C VAL A 100 -6.11 -12.77 -9.34
N THR A 101 -5.00 -13.45 -9.61
CA THR A 101 -4.26 -14.20 -8.59
C THR A 101 -2.92 -13.54 -8.32
N MET A 102 -2.54 -13.47 -7.05
CA MET A 102 -1.22 -12.98 -6.66
C MET A 102 -0.58 -13.94 -5.66
N ARG A 103 0.74 -14.02 -5.71
CA ARG A 103 1.55 -14.82 -4.79
C ARG A 103 2.74 -13.98 -4.34
N LEU A 104 3.04 -14.06 -3.05
CA LEU A 104 4.27 -13.49 -2.49
C LEU A 104 5.47 -14.33 -2.97
N VAL A 105 6.35 -13.72 -3.77
CA VAL A 105 7.56 -14.39 -4.29
C VAL A 105 8.73 -14.25 -3.33
N SER A 106 8.98 -13.05 -2.82
CA SER A 106 10.05 -12.75 -1.87
C SER A 106 9.65 -11.54 -1.01
N THR A 107 10.29 -11.41 0.14
CA THR A 107 10.17 -10.25 1.03
C THR A 107 11.54 -9.64 1.25
N GLU A 108 11.74 -8.41 0.80
CA GLU A 108 12.93 -7.63 1.11
C GLU A 108 12.59 -6.64 2.23
N LYS A 109 13.40 -6.62 3.29
CA LYS A 109 13.25 -5.67 4.40
C LYS A 109 14.26 -4.54 4.21
N GLU A 110 13.80 -3.40 3.74
CA GLU A 110 14.63 -2.19 3.76
C GLU A 110 14.56 -1.55 5.15
N THR A 111 15.72 -1.37 5.78
CA THR A 111 15.83 -0.60 7.01
C THR A 111 16.39 0.77 6.67
N THR A 112 15.52 1.77 6.60
CA THR A 112 15.96 3.15 6.47
C THR A 112 16.46 3.61 7.83
N TYR A 113 17.78 3.59 8.02
CA TYR A 113 18.40 4.24 9.18
C TYR A 113 18.14 5.74 9.09
N VAL A 114 17.31 6.27 10.00
CA VAL A 114 17.16 7.71 10.19
C VAL A 114 18.21 8.10 11.24
N PRO A 115 19.27 8.85 10.87
CA PRO A 115 20.21 9.37 11.84
C PRO A 115 19.44 10.21 12.86
N GLY A 116 19.69 10.00 14.15
CA GLY A 116 19.11 10.83 15.19
C GLY A 116 19.44 12.29 14.92
N SER A 117 18.42 13.14 14.74
CA SER A 117 18.63 14.57 14.70
C SER A 117 18.99 15.02 16.11
N TYR A 118 20.18 15.58 16.27
CA TYR A 118 20.61 16.19 17.52
C TYR A 118 19.75 17.44 17.72
N THR A 119 18.64 17.33 18.44
CA THR A 119 17.78 18.48 18.81
C THR A 119 18.39 19.34 19.92
N GLY A 120 19.66 19.12 20.26
CA GLY A 120 20.42 19.89 21.25
C GLY A 120 20.98 21.22 20.73
N MET A 121 20.29 21.89 19.80
CA MET A 121 20.67 23.26 19.42
C MET A 121 20.05 24.22 20.44
N TYR A 122 20.77 24.43 21.54
CA TYR A 122 20.49 25.41 22.57
C TYR A 122 20.58 26.82 21.95
N TYR A 123 19.49 27.24 21.30
CA TYR A 123 19.28 28.64 20.93
C TYR A 123 19.03 29.40 22.22
N GLY A 124 20.10 29.83 22.87
CA GLY A 124 20.09 30.85 23.91
C GLY A 124 19.66 32.18 23.30
N GLY A 125 18.38 32.29 22.99
CA GLY A 125 17.70 33.50 22.61
C GLY A 125 17.77 34.53 23.75
N PHE A 126 17.85 35.77 23.34
CA PHE A 126 18.07 36.99 24.11
C PHE A 126 16.90 37.35 25.07
N ASP A 127 16.30 36.37 25.75
CA ASP A 127 15.02 36.50 26.47
C ASP A 127 15.06 35.90 27.90
N GLY A 128 16.27 35.68 28.43
CA GLY A 128 16.53 35.07 29.75
C GLY A 128 16.11 35.90 30.97
N LEU A 129 15.19 36.85 30.85
CA LEU A 129 14.80 37.73 31.96
C LEU A 129 13.32 37.68 32.36
N TYR A 130 12.43 36.97 31.63
CA TYR A 130 10.99 37.14 31.86
C TYR A 130 10.10 35.89 31.90
N SER A 131 10.66 34.67 31.80
CA SER A 131 9.85 33.43 31.87
C SER A 131 10.06 32.64 33.17
N GLY A 132 10.09 33.36 34.29
CA GLY A 132 10.15 32.77 35.63
C GLY A 132 8.80 32.27 36.18
N MET A 133 7.76 32.09 35.35
CA MET A 133 6.39 31.96 35.88
C MET A 133 5.41 31.05 35.15
N TYR A 134 5.83 30.13 34.26
CA TYR A 134 4.89 29.16 33.66
C TYR A 134 5.51 27.78 33.39
N GLY A 135 6.44 27.36 34.26
CA GLY A 135 7.01 26.02 34.21
C GLY A 135 6.11 24.97 34.84
N TYR A 136 4.96 24.64 34.23
CA TYR A 136 4.23 23.39 34.49
C TYR A 136 3.28 23.11 33.34
N GLY A 137 3.56 22.07 32.55
CA GLY A 137 2.48 21.40 31.84
C GLY A 137 2.72 20.89 30.42
N PHE A 138 3.92 20.49 30.02
CA PHE A 138 4.06 19.60 28.84
C PHE A 138 5.25 18.65 29.00
N GLY A 139 5.17 17.79 30.01
CA GLY A 139 6.02 16.62 30.17
C GLY A 139 5.14 15.44 30.54
N ASN A 140 5.32 14.30 29.86
CA ASN A 140 4.67 13.00 30.09
C ASN A 140 3.51 12.60 29.16
N TRP A 141 3.74 12.55 27.83
CA TRP A 141 2.83 11.77 26.96
C TRP A 141 3.51 10.75 26.03
N TYR A 142 4.83 10.62 26.03
CA TYR A 142 5.50 9.54 25.29
C TYR A 142 6.47 8.82 26.20
N GLY A 143 5.95 7.80 26.88
CA GLY A 143 6.74 6.95 27.75
C GLY A 143 5.92 5.91 28.50
N MET A 144 5.05 5.15 27.81
CA MET A 144 4.61 3.83 28.29
C MET A 144 4.22 2.95 27.08
N TYR A 145 5.10 1.98 26.80
CA TYR A 145 4.92 0.69 26.10
C TYR A 145 4.23 0.65 24.74
#